data_AF-A7T7R7-F1
#
_entry.id   AF-A7T7R7-F1
#
_cell.length_a   1.000
_cell.length_b   1.000
_cell.length_c   1.000
_cell.angle_alpha   90.00
_cell.angle_beta   90.00
_cell.angle_gamma   90.00
#
_symmetry.space_group_name_H-M   'P 1'
#
loop_
_entity.id
_entity.type
_entity.pdbx_description
1 polymer ?
#
loop_
_entity_poly.entity_id
_entity_poly.type
_entity_poly.pdbx_seq_one_letter_code
_entity_poly.pdbx_strand_id
1 'polypeptide(L)' 'QNGSEDVKNHKWFKVIDWNLVLQRKLKPPINPKISHPGDTRNFDDYPEEDWR' A
#
# COMPACT_ATOMS: atom_id res chain seq x y z
N GLN A 1 14.94 -11.48 -21.41
CA GLN A 1 14.45 -11.02 -20.10
C GLN A 1 13.24 -10.16 -20.34
N ASN A 2 12.08 -10.55 -19.80
CA ASN A 2 10.77 -9.94 -20.07
C ASN A 2 10.43 -8.83 -19.07
N GLY A 3 11.44 -8.30 -18.36
CA GLY A 3 11.28 -7.21 -17.41
C GLY A 3 10.38 -7.60 -16.23
N SER A 4 9.35 -6.80 -15.97
CA SER A 4 8.43 -7.01 -14.84
C SER A 4 7.61 -8.30 -14.96
N GLU A 5 7.44 -8.84 -16.17
CA GLU A 5 6.74 -10.11 -16.36
C GLU A 5 7.52 -11.30 -15.78
N ASP A 6 8.84 -11.24 -15.73
CA ASP A 6 9.64 -12.29 -15.09
C ASP A 6 9.37 -12.35 -13.57
N VAL A 7 9.09 -11.19 -12.95
CA VAL A 7 8.72 -11.09 -11.53
C VAL A 7 7.29 -11.58 -11.31
N LYS A 8 6.33 -11.09 -12.10
CA LYS A 8 4.90 -11.45 -11.94
C LYS A 8 4.65 -12.94 -12.12
N ASN A 9 5.40 -13.58 -13.04
CA ASN A 9 5.26 -15.01 -13.35
C ASN A 9 6.11 -15.93 -12.44
N HIS A 10 6.89 -15.37 -11.51
CA HIS A 10 7.70 -16.18 -10.59
C HIS A 10 6.82 -16.98 -9.62
N LYS A 11 7.25 -18.20 -9.27
CA LYS A 11 6.50 -19.15 -8.43
C LYS A 11 6.06 -18.56 -7.08
N TRP A 12 6.87 -17.65 -6.51
CA TRP A 12 6.54 -16.97 -5.25
C TRP A 12 5.23 -16.17 -5.34
N PHE A 13 4.93 -15.60 -6.50
CA PHE A 13 3.75 -14.77 -6.74
C PHE A 13 2.58 -15.54 -7.35
N LYS A 14 2.66 -16.87 -7.50
CA LYS A 14 1.65 -17.70 -8.19
C LYS A 14 0.24 -17.53 -7.62
N VAL A 15 0.12 -17.21 -6.33
CA VAL A 15 -1.16 -17.02 -5.64
C VAL A 15 -1.76 -15.61 -5.81
N ILE A 16 -1.02 -14.68 -6.42
CA ILE A 16 -1.45 -13.30 -6.61
C ILE A 16 -2.08 -13.16 -8.00
N ASP A 17 -3.36 -12.81 -8.03
CA ASP A 17 -3.99 -12.28 -9.23
C ASP A 17 -3.69 -10.78 -9.35
N TRP A 18 -2.74 -10.44 -10.24
CA TRP A 18 -2.32 -9.06 -10.47
C TRP A 18 -3.43 -8.15 -11.03
N ASN A 19 -4.45 -8.68 -11.71
CA ASN A 19 -5.60 -7.88 -12.16
C ASN A 19 -6.48 -7.46 -10.99
N LEU A 20 -6.67 -8.34 -10.00
CA LEU A 20 -7.41 -8.01 -8.78
C LEU A 20 -6.67 -7.01 -7.90
N VAL A 21 -5.33 -7.07 -7.85
CA VAL A 21 -4.50 -6.05 -7.20
C VAL A 21 -4.75 -4.69 -7.85
N LEU A 22 -4.67 -4.59 -9.18
CA LEU A 22 -4.86 -3.34 -9.93
C LEU A 22 -6.26 -2.75 -9.68
N GLN A 23 -7.28 -3.61 -9.63
CA GLN A 23 -8.67 -3.20 -9.35
C GLN A 23 -8.95 -2.92 -7.86
N ARG A 24 -7.95 -3.04 -6.98
CA ARG A 24 -8.08 -2.88 -5.51
C ARG A 24 -9.14 -3.81 -4.90
N LYS A 25 -9.26 -5.04 -5.42
CA LYS A 25 -10.25 -6.05 -4.99
C LYS A 25 -9.72 -7.07 -4.00
N LEU A 26 -8.40 -7.16 -3.81
CA LEU A 26 -7.83 -8.00 -2.76
C LEU A 26 -8.01 -7.35 -1.39
N LYS A 27 -8.42 -8.14 -0.39
CA LYS A 27 -8.44 -7.68 1.00
C LYS A 27 -7.00 -7.45 1.47
N PRO A 28 -6.64 -6.25 1.93
CA PRO A 28 -5.30 -6.00 2.42
C PRO A 28 -5.06 -6.73 3.75
N PRO A 29 -3.82 -7.16 4.03
CA PRO A 29 -3.49 -7.81 5.30
C PRO A 29 -3.59 -6.85 6.50
N ILE A 30 -3.38 -5.55 6.26
CA ILE A 30 -3.46 -4.51 7.27
C ILE A 30 -4.46 -3.45 6.79
N ASN A 31 -5.49 -3.20 7.60
CA ASN A 31 -6.39 -2.06 7.43
C ASN A 31 -6.02 -1.01 8.48
N PRO A 32 -5.47 0.16 8.10
CA PRO A 32 -5.13 1.21 9.06
C PRO A 32 -6.41 1.74 9.74
N LYS A 33 -6.28 2.12 11.01
CA LYS A 33 -7.40 2.71 11.76
C LYS A 33 -7.50 4.18 11.39
N ILE A 34 -8.66 4.59 10.87
CA ILE A 34 -8.97 5.97 10.50
C ILE A 34 -10.33 6.32 11.10
N SER A 35 -10.45 7.42 11.85
CA SER A 35 -11.73 7.85 12.43
C SER A 35 -12.40 9.01 11.68
N HIS A 36 -11.64 9.85 10.97
CA HIS A 36 -12.15 10.99 10.22
C HIS A 36 -11.16 11.45 9.14
N PRO A 37 -11.56 12.29 8.15
CA PRO A 37 -10.68 12.69 7.04
C PRO A 37 -9.37 13.40 7.45
N GLY A 38 -9.35 14.11 8.58
CA GLY A 38 -8.14 14.76 9.11
C GLY A 38 -7.37 13.95 10.17
N ASP A 39 -7.56 12.62 10.22
CA ASP A 39 -6.93 11.78 11.25
C ASP A 39 -5.45 11.56 10.96
N THR A 40 -4.57 12.10 11.80
CA THR A 40 -3.10 12.04 11.64
C THR A 40 -2.43 10.96 12.51
N ARG A 41 -3.18 10.11 13.23
CA ARG A 41 -2.61 9.15 14.21
C ARG A 41 -1.65 8.09 13.65
N ASN A 42 -1.64 7.88 12.33
CA ASN A 42 -0.76 6.92 11.66
C ASN A 42 0.52 7.61 11.13
N PHE A 43 0.74 8.87 11.50
CA PHE A 43 1.95 9.63 11.26
C PHE A 43 2.65 9.92 12.58
N ASP A 44 3.96 10.16 12.53
CA ASP A 44 4.72 10.60 13.69
C ASP A 44 4.47 12.10 13.96
N ASP A 45 4.56 12.51 15.23
CA ASP A 45 4.54 13.92 15.60
C ASP A 45 5.93 14.54 15.36
N TYR A 46 5.95 15.62 14.60
CA TYR A 46 7.16 16.42 14.36
C TYR A 46 7.00 17.79 15.02
N PRO A 47 8.10 18.43 15.47
CA PRO A 47 8.05 19.81 15.94
C PRO A 47 7.47 20.72 14.84
N GLU A 48 6.54 21.59 15.24
CA GLU A 48 6.06 22.65 14.35
C GLU A 48 7.21 23.64 14.09
N GLU A 49 7.64 23.76 12.83
CA GLU A 49 8.55 24.82 12.44
C GLU A 49 7.78 26.14 12.39
N ASP A 50 8.23 27.13 13.16
CA ASP A 50 7.71 28.49 13.04
C ASP A 50 8.26 29.07 11.74
N TRP A 51 7.49 28.99 10.66
CA TRP A 51 7.89 29.42 9.31
C TRP A 51 8.00 30.95 9.13
N ARG A 52 7.88 31.70 10.23
CA ARG A 52 7.86 33.17 10.26
C ARG A 52 9.21 33.81 10.06
#